data_AF-A0A7S3N5X4-F1
#
_entry.id   AF-A0A7S3N5X4-F1
#
_cell.length_a   1.000
_cell.length_b   1.000
_cell.length_c   1.000
_cell.angle_alpha   90.00
_cell.angle_beta   90.00
_cell.angle_gamma   90.00
#
_symmetry.space_group_name_H-M   'P 1'
#
loop_
_entity.id
_entity.type
_entity.pdbx_description
1 polymer ?
#
loop_
_entity_poly.entity_id
_entity_poly.type
_entity_poly.pdbx_seq_one_letter_code
_entity_poly.pdbx_strand_id
1 'polypeptide(L)'
;YFKSYWNFVNLFSVGLNIATVVIDYLHLDEGDYYIPIGASAIIVMWLRLFYFGRIINSTSTIVRMIIEITKDMVPFLVLMMTLLVGFTNSFFIIALNVKDAGTTRFTTNNFFLAIFYTWRNGLGDFQVDDYPTNNFETLVYVVWLLC
;
A
#
# COMPACT_ATOMS: atom_id res chain seq x y z
N TYR A 1 -2.56 -23.11 -19.49
CA TYR A 1 -3.56 -22.26 -18.83
C TYR A 1 -3.02 -21.37 -17.70
N PHE A 2 -1.98 -21.76 -16.95
CA PHE A 2 -1.39 -20.94 -15.86
C PHE A 2 -0.40 -19.83 -16.31
N LYS A 3 -0.10 -19.69 -17.60
CA LYS A 3 0.85 -18.67 -18.10
C LYS A 3 0.22 -17.30 -18.36
N SER A 4 -1.10 -17.17 -18.33
CA SER A 4 -1.77 -15.88 -18.54
C SER A 4 -2.05 -15.22 -17.19
N TYR A 5 -1.40 -14.08 -16.92
CA TYR A 5 -1.63 -13.23 -15.75
C TYR A 5 -3.13 -12.99 -15.49
N TRP A 6 -3.90 -12.77 -16.55
CA TRP A 6 -5.34 -12.53 -16.50
C TRP A 6 -6.17 -13.71 -16.01
N ASN A 7 -5.69 -14.94 -16.26
CA ASN A 7 -6.39 -16.14 -15.80
C ASN A 7 -6.24 -16.31 -14.28
N PHE A 8 -5.10 -15.89 -13.73
CA PHE A 8 -4.87 -15.86 -12.29
C PHE A 8 -5.79 -14.84 -11.60
N VAL A 9 -5.90 -13.62 -12.14
CA VAL A 9 -6.82 -12.59 -11.63
C VAL A 9 -8.28 -13.07 -11.64
N ASN A 10 -8.69 -13.75 -12.72
CA ASN A 10 -10.04 -14.29 -12.81
C ASN A 10 -10.30 -15.44 -11.81
N LEU A 11 -9.34 -16.36 -11.67
CA LEU A 11 -9.42 -17.45 -10.69
C LEU A 11 -9.50 -16.90 -9.26
N PHE A 12 -8.69 -15.88 -8.95
CA PHE A 12 -8.69 -15.23 -7.65
C PHE A 12 -10.00 -14.49 -7.37
N SER A 13 -10.55 -13.79 -8.36
CA SER A 13 -11.87 -13.14 -8.26
C SER A 13 -12.98 -14.14 -7.96
N VAL A 14 -13.07 -15.23 -8.74
CA VAL A 14 -14.09 -16.27 -8.53
C VAL A 14 -13.89 -16.97 -7.19
N GLY A 15 -12.64 -17.26 -6.81
CA GLY A 15 -12.31 -17.87 -5.53
C GLY A 15 -12.75 -17.02 -4.33
N LEU A 16 -12.49 -15.71 -4.35
CA LEU A 16 -12.91 -14.79 -3.29
C LEU A 16 -14.43 -14.66 -3.21
N ASN A 17 -15.14 -14.59 -4.35
CA ASN A 17 -16.60 -14.53 -4.35
C ASN A 17 -17.25 -15.83 -3.86
N ILE A 18 -16.66 -16.98 -4.16
CA ILE A 18 -17.13 -18.26 -3.60
C ILE A 18 -16.86 -18.28 -2.09
N ALA A 19 -15.69 -17.82 -1.65
CA ALA A 19 -15.36 -17.76 -0.22
C ALA A 19 -16.34 -16.86 0.55
N THR A 20 -16.72 -15.69 0.01
CA THR A 20 -17.72 -14.81 0.65
C THR A 20 -19.08 -15.49 0.77
N VAL A 21 -19.53 -16.19 -0.27
CA VAL A 21 -20.82 -16.91 -0.25
C VAL A 21 -20.79 -18.09 0.73
N VAL A 22 -19.66 -18.79 0.84
CA VAL A 22 -19.51 -19.89 1.80
C VAL A 22 -19.52 -19.39 3.25
N ILE A 23 -18.88 -18.24 3.52
CA ILE A 23 -18.86 -17.62 4.85
C ILE A 23 -20.27 -17.18 5.26
N ASP A 24 -20.99 -16.52 4.35
CA ASP A 24 -22.39 -16.11 4.51
C ASP A 24 -23.30 -17.32 4.75
N TYR A 25 -23.17 -18.38 3.95
CA TYR A 25 -23.96 -19.60 4.10
C TYR A 25 -23.73 -20.33 5.43
N LEU A 26 -22.48 -20.35 5.92
CA LEU A 26 -22.14 -20.97 7.21
C LEU A 26 -22.53 -20.09 8.40
N HIS A 27 -23.16 -18.92 8.18
CA HIS A 27 -23.52 -17.95 9.21
C HIS A 27 -22.33 -17.61 10.12
N LEU A 28 -21.11 -17.57 9.54
CA LEU A 28 -19.91 -17.13 10.25
C LEU A 28 -19.85 -15.59 10.36
N ASP A 29 -20.99 -14.91 10.19
CA ASP A 29 -21.18 -13.46 10.29
C ASP A 29 -20.82 -12.89 11.66
N GLU A 30 -20.76 -13.71 12.70
CA GLU A 30 -20.25 -13.30 14.01
C GLU A 30 -18.72 -13.07 14.02
N GLY A 31 -18.01 -13.47 12.95
CA GLY A 31 -16.58 -13.21 12.78
C GLY A 31 -16.29 -11.93 12.01
N ASP A 32 -15.35 -11.11 12.53
CA ASP A 32 -14.75 -9.93 11.89
C ASP A 32 -14.09 -10.20 10.50
N TYR A 33 -14.15 -11.45 10.00
CA TYR A 33 -13.56 -11.89 8.75
C TYR A 33 -14.44 -11.66 7.51
N TYR A 34 -15.76 -11.55 7.67
CA TYR A 34 -16.67 -11.34 6.55
C TYR A 34 -16.40 -10.02 5.82
N ILE A 35 -16.27 -8.93 6.57
CA ILE A 35 -16.07 -7.57 6.05
C ILE A 35 -14.79 -7.44 5.19
N PRO A 36 -13.58 -7.83 5.66
CA PRO A 36 -12.36 -7.68 4.87
C PRO A 36 -12.35 -8.58 3.62
N ILE A 37 -12.89 -9.80 3.72
CA ILE A 37 -12.95 -10.74 2.58
C ILE A 37 -13.94 -10.21 1.54
N GLY A 38 -15.12 -9.76 1.95
CA GLY A 38 -16.12 -9.14 1.08
C GLY A 38 -15.59 -7.88 0.38
N ALA A 39 -14.95 -6.98 1.11
CA ALA A 39 -14.33 -5.78 0.54
C ALA A 39 -13.25 -6.12 -0.49
N SER A 40 -12.41 -7.11 -0.20
CA SER A 40 -11.37 -7.57 -1.13
C SER A 40 -11.97 -8.19 -2.40
N ALA A 41 -13.04 -8.98 -2.27
CA ALA A 41 -13.73 -9.61 -3.39
C ALA A 41 -14.30 -8.56 -4.36
N ILE A 42 -14.91 -7.49 -3.83
CA ILE A 42 -15.47 -6.39 -4.62
C ILE A 42 -14.36 -5.66 -5.39
N ILE A 43 -13.24 -5.32 -4.74
CA ILE A 43 -12.11 -4.65 -5.42
C ILE A 43 -11.58 -5.50 -6.56
N VAL A 44 -11.38 -6.80 -6.33
CA VAL A 44 -10.89 -7.73 -7.36
C VAL A 44 -11.91 -7.91 -8.48
N MET A 45 -13.21 -7.88 -8.17
CA MET A 45 -14.27 -7.90 -9.19
C MET A 45 -14.21 -6.65 -10.09
N TRP A 46 -13.95 -5.47 -9.54
CA TRP A 46 -13.76 -4.26 -10.34
C TRP A 46 -12.51 -4.33 -11.22
N LEU A 47 -11.42 -4.99 -10.77
CA LEU A 47 -10.25 -5.23 -11.62
C LEU A 47 -10.56 -6.10 -12.85
N ARG A 48 -11.60 -6.95 -12.78
CA ARG A 48 -12.08 -7.72 -13.94
C ARG A 48 -12.65 -6.84 -15.04
N LEU A 49 -13.04 -5.60 -14.75
CA LEU A 49 -13.51 -4.65 -15.76
C LEU A 49 -12.44 -4.37 -16.83
N PHE A 50 -11.15 -4.34 -16.45
CA PHE A 50 -10.04 -4.23 -17.40
C PHE A 50 -9.94 -5.40 -18.38
N TYR A 51 -10.41 -6.59 -17.99
CA TYR A 51 -10.47 -7.74 -18.89
C TYR A 51 -11.52 -7.53 -19.99
N PHE A 52 -12.70 -6.99 -19.65
CA PHE A 52 -13.73 -6.65 -20.64
C PHE A 52 -13.25 -5.55 -21.59
N GLY A 53 -12.48 -4.58 -21.08
CA GLY A 53 -11.84 -3.55 -21.90
C GLY A 53 -10.90 -4.10 -22.99
N ARG A 54 -10.36 -5.31 -22.83
CA ARG A 54 -9.53 -5.95 -23.86
C ARG A 54 -10.33 -6.48 -25.06
N ILE A 55 -11.61 -6.81 -24.86
CA ILE A 55 -12.51 -7.37 -25.89
C ILE A 55 -12.94 -6.29 -26.88
N ILE A 56 -13.09 -5.05 -26.42
CA ILE A 56 -13.47 -3.90 -27.25
C ILE A 56 -12.24 -3.37 -27.98
N ASN A 57 -12.26 -3.33 -29.32
CA ASN A 57 -11.10 -2.95 -30.14
C ASN A 57 -10.49 -1.58 -29.79
N SER A 58 -11.33 -0.59 -29.44
CA SER A 58 -10.86 0.75 -29.04
C SER A 58 -10.16 0.73 -27.66
N THR A 59 -10.76 0.07 -26.67
CA THR A 59 -10.25 0.00 -25.30
C THR A 59 -9.06 -0.96 -25.15
N SER A 60 -8.93 -1.95 -26.04
CA SER A 60 -7.85 -2.94 -26.05
C SER A 60 -6.46 -2.29 -26.21
N THR A 61 -6.36 -1.22 -27.00
CA THR A 61 -5.12 -0.46 -27.17
C THR A 61 -4.70 0.25 -25.88
N ILE A 62 -5.66 0.88 -25.20
CA ILE A 62 -5.43 1.56 -23.91
C ILE A 62 -4.96 0.56 -22.86
N VAL A 63 -5.64 -0.59 -22.76
CA VAL A 63 -5.28 -1.65 -21.80
C VAL A 63 -3.87 -2.19 -22.06
N ARG A 64 -3.49 -2.41 -23.33
CA ARG A 64 -2.12 -2.83 -23.67
C ARG A 64 -1.08 -1.79 -23.27
N MET A 65 -1.35 -0.52 -23.51
CA MET A 65 -0.45 0.58 -23.14
C MET A 65 -0.25 0.65 -21.62
N ILE A 66 -1.32 0.53 -20.82
CA ILE A 66 -1.24 0.49 -19.36
C ILE A 66 -0.37 -0.68 -18.89
N ILE A 67 -0.54 -1.87 -19.49
CA ILE A 67 0.25 -3.05 -19.14
C ILE A 67 1.74 -2.82 -19.41
N GLU A 68 2.12 -2.25 -20.55
CA GLU A 68 3.54 -1.98 -20.85
C GLU A 68 4.13 -0.93 -19.90
N ILE A 69 3.43 0.18 -19.66
CA ILE A 69 3.88 1.20 -18.69
C ILE A 69 4.06 0.59 -17.29
N THR A 70 3.13 -0.25 -16.86
CA THR A 70 3.20 -0.88 -15.53
C THR A 70 4.41 -1.80 -15.40
N LYS A 71 4.79 -2.52 -16.47
CA LYS A 71 6.01 -3.35 -16.47
C LYS A 71 7.26 -2.50 -16.35
N ASP A 72 7.30 -1.37 -17.06
CA ASP A 72 8.44 -0.45 -17.05
C ASP A 72 8.57 0.31 -15.72
N MET A 73 7.49 0.41 -14.95
CA MET A 73 7.50 0.99 -13.59
C MET A 73 8.11 0.05 -12.53
N VAL A 74 8.19 -1.27 -12.76
CA VAL A 74 8.65 -2.23 -11.74
C VAL A 74 10.08 -1.93 -11.24
N PRO A 75 11.09 -1.70 -12.10
CA PRO A 75 12.44 -1.35 -11.64
C PRO A 75 12.47 -0.06 -10.81
N PHE A 76 11.65 0.93 -11.20
CA PHE A 76 11.53 2.19 -10.46
C PHE A 76 10.92 1.96 -9.07
N LEU A 77 9.87 1.14 -8.96
CA LEU A 77 9.25 0.79 -7.68
C LEU A 77 10.24 0.08 -6.75
N VAL A 78 11.10 -0.79 -7.26
CA VAL A 78 12.15 -1.44 -6.45
C VAL A 78 13.11 -0.40 -5.88
N LEU A 79 13.58 0.53 -6.72
CA LEU A 79 14.45 1.63 -6.27
C LEU A 79 13.75 2.51 -5.23
N MET A 80 12.49 2.88 -5.48
CA MET A 80 11.67 3.65 -4.54
C MET A 80 11.53 2.94 -3.19
N MET A 81 11.27 1.62 -3.17
CA MET A 81 11.19 0.84 -1.93
C MET A 81 12.51 0.83 -1.16
N THR A 82 13.67 0.75 -1.85
CA THR A 82 14.97 0.84 -1.17
C THR A 82 15.22 2.21 -0.54
N LEU A 83 14.86 3.29 -1.24
CA LEU A 83 14.94 4.64 -0.69
C LEU A 83 14.01 4.82 0.51
N LEU A 84 12.77 4.34 0.39
CA LEU A 84 11.76 4.43 1.45
C LEU A 84 12.24 3.72 2.71
N VAL A 85 12.77 2.50 2.60
CA VAL A 85 13.35 1.78 3.76
C VAL A 85 14.53 2.56 4.36
N GLY A 86 15.37 3.20 3.54
CA GLY A 86 16.48 4.04 4.00
C GLY A 86 15.99 5.25 4.81
N PHE A 87 15.02 5.98 4.30
CA PHE A 87 14.41 7.12 5.00
C PHE A 87 13.64 6.69 6.26
N THR A 88 12.89 5.59 6.19
CA THR A 88 12.21 5.02 7.36
C THR A 88 13.19 4.68 8.47
N ASN A 89 14.33 4.04 8.14
CA ASN A 89 15.34 3.72 9.14
C ASN A 89 15.91 4.99 9.79
N SER A 90 16.14 6.04 9.01
CA SER A 90 16.59 7.35 9.52
C SER A 90 15.56 7.94 10.50
N PHE A 91 14.29 8.06 10.09
CA PHE A 91 13.23 8.57 10.95
C PHE A 91 13.02 7.73 12.22
N PHE A 92 13.13 6.40 12.10
CA PHE A 92 12.98 5.48 13.23
C PHE A 92 14.11 5.65 14.26
N ILE A 93 15.36 5.78 13.82
CA ILE A 93 16.50 6.02 14.73
C ILE A 93 16.35 7.36 15.44
N ILE A 94 15.94 8.41 14.72
CA ILE A 94 15.70 9.73 15.32
C ILE A 94 14.61 9.62 16.40
N ALA A 95 13.49 8.96 16.08
CA ALA A 95 12.37 8.78 17.00
C ALA A 95 12.73 8.04 18.29
N LEU A 96 13.62 7.04 18.22
CA LEU A 96 14.10 6.31 19.39
C LEU A 96 14.98 7.15 20.32
N ASN A 97 15.70 8.13 19.76
CA ASN A 97 16.62 8.98 20.51
C ASN A 97 15.97 10.25 21.09
N VAL A 98 14.70 10.49 20.77
CA VAL A 98 13.91 11.58 21.36
C VAL A 98 13.47 11.17 22.76
N LYS A 99 14.02 11.85 23.76
CA LYS A 99 13.71 11.65 25.18
C LYS A 99 12.53 12.53 25.61
N ASP A 100 11.36 12.30 25.05
CA ASP A 100 10.11 12.83 25.61
C ASP A 100 9.19 11.67 26.01
N ALA A 101 8.90 11.60 27.31
CA ALA A 101 8.23 10.47 27.95
C ALA A 101 6.69 10.59 27.98
N GLY A 102 6.11 11.55 27.27
CA GLY A 102 4.68 11.88 27.38
C GLY A 102 3.93 12.14 26.07
N THR A 103 4.62 12.34 24.95
CA THR A 103 4.01 12.59 23.64
C THR A 103 4.13 11.37 22.73
N THR A 104 3.08 11.08 21.98
CA THR A 104 3.06 10.04 20.95
C THR A 104 4.22 10.26 19.99
N ARG A 105 5.21 9.35 19.99
CA ARG A 105 6.32 9.39 19.03
C ARG A 105 5.76 9.43 17.61
N PHE A 106 6.27 10.34 16.78
CA PHE A 106 5.80 10.55 15.39
C PHE A 106 5.79 9.28 14.52
N THR A 107 6.65 8.28 14.80
CA THR A 107 6.67 7.00 14.06
C THR A 107 5.95 5.85 14.74
N THR A 108 5.36 6.02 15.93
CA THR A 108 4.86 4.92 16.80
C THR A 108 5.96 3.86 17.06
N ASN A 109 5.85 3.03 18.10
CA ASN A 109 6.94 2.12 18.48
C ASN A 109 7.18 0.94 17.51
N ASN A 110 6.64 1.00 16.28
CA ASN A 110 6.62 -0.07 15.28
C ASN A 110 7.27 0.39 13.97
N PHE A 111 8.28 -0.35 13.51
CA PHE A 111 8.98 -0.06 12.25
C PHE A 111 8.05 -0.04 11.02
N PHE A 112 7.06 -0.94 10.96
CA PHE A 112 6.09 -0.94 9.87
C PHE A 112 5.22 0.33 9.84
N LEU A 113 4.91 0.89 11.00
CA LEU A 113 4.16 2.14 11.04
C LEU A 113 5.03 3.33 10.60
N ALA A 114 6.34 3.26 10.88
CA ALA A 114 7.31 4.21 10.37
C ALA A 114 7.43 4.17 8.83
N ILE A 115 7.31 2.98 8.21
CA ILE A 115 7.23 2.85 6.74
C ILE A 115 6.02 3.62 6.20
N PHE A 116 4.84 3.43 6.80
CA PHE A 116 3.63 4.15 6.38
C PHE A 116 3.77 5.66 6.60
N TYR A 117 4.43 6.08 7.67
CA TYR A 117 4.72 7.49 7.94
C TYR A 117 5.62 8.10 6.86
N THR A 118 6.73 7.44 6.51
CA THR A 118 7.63 7.88 5.42
C THR A 118 6.92 7.88 4.06
N TRP A 119 6.10 6.87 3.79
CA TRP A 119 5.28 6.81 2.57
C TRP A 119 4.32 7.99 2.47
N ARG A 120 3.61 8.31 3.56
CA ARG A 120 2.70 9.46 3.62
C ARG A 120 3.45 10.78 3.39
N ASN A 121 4.61 10.96 4.01
CA ASN A 121 5.45 12.14 3.78
C ASN A 121 5.87 12.27 2.30
N GLY A 122 6.32 11.18 1.66
CA GLY A 122 6.65 11.19 0.23
C GLY A 122 5.46 11.47 -0.70
N LEU A 123 4.23 11.22 -0.25
CA LEU A 123 3.00 11.60 -0.95
C LEU A 123 2.56 13.06 -0.71
N GLY A 124 3.29 13.82 0.10
CA GLY A 124 3.01 15.23 0.40
C GLY A 124 2.19 15.47 1.67
N ASP A 125 2.05 14.46 2.53
CA ASP A 125 1.40 14.61 3.84
C ASP A 125 2.42 15.11 4.86
N PHE A 126 2.37 16.41 5.13
CA PHE A 126 3.38 17.14 5.89
C PHE A 126 2.89 17.49 7.31
N GLN A 127 2.51 16.47 8.08
CA GLN A 127 2.19 16.67 9.50
C GLN A 127 3.50 16.83 10.31
N VAL A 128 3.88 18.09 10.55
CA VAL A 128 5.11 18.50 11.26
C VAL A 128 4.85 18.74 12.76
N ASP A 129 3.58 18.84 13.16
CA ASP A 129 3.17 19.24 14.51
C ASP A 129 3.70 18.31 15.62
N ASP A 130 4.01 17.06 15.27
CA ASP A 130 4.52 16.03 16.17
C ASP A 130 6.06 15.97 16.25
N TYR A 131 6.78 16.89 15.59
CA TYR A 131 8.24 16.91 15.61
C TYR A 131 8.81 17.42 16.94
N PRO A 132 9.87 16.76 17.45
CA PRO A 132 10.47 17.14 18.72
C PRO A 132 11.20 18.49 18.62
N THR A 133 10.89 19.41 19.52
CA THR A 133 11.55 20.72 19.71
C THR A 133 12.92 20.61 20.41
N ASN A 134 13.62 19.49 20.18
CA ASN A 134 14.88 19.15 20.81
C ASN A 134 16.06 19.45 19.86
N ASN A 135 17.31 19.25 20.32
CA ASN A 135 18.53 19.48 19.51
C ASN A 135 18.60 18.73 18.16
N PHE A 136 17.72 17.75 17.93
CA PHE A 136 17.65 16.99 16.68
C PHE A 136 16.64 17.56 15.68
N GLU A 137 15.95 18.65 16.00
CA GLU A 137 14.92 19.30 15.18
C GLU A 137 15.45 19.61 13.77
N THR A 138 16.63 20.24 13.66
CA THR A 138 17.25 20.55 12.37
C THR A 138 17.52 19.29 11.53
N LEU A 139 17.92 18.19 12.17
CA LEU A 139 18.21 16.93 11.49
C LEU A 139 16.92 16.27 10.98
N VAL A 140 15.84 16.34 11.75
CA VAL A 140 14.51 15.86 11.33
C VAL A 140 14.04 16.62 10.08
N TYR A 141 14.15 17.95 10.08
CA TYR A 141 13.75 18.78 8.94
C TYR A 141 14.59 18.54 7.68
N VAL A 142 15.90 18.32 7.83
CA VAL A 142 16.77 17.99 6.69
C VAL A 142 16.41 16.64 6.10
N VAL A 143 16.20 15.62 6.93
CA VAL A 143 15.79 14.28 6.47
C VAL A 143 14.41 14.32 5.83
N TRP A 144 13.49 15.12 6.37
CA TRP A 144 12.17 15.35 5.80
C TRP A 144 12.19 16.06 4.45
N LEU A 145 13.03 17.08 4.27
CA LEU A 145 13.17 17.78 2.99
C LEU A 145 13.81 16.91 1.90
N LEU A 146 14.63 15.93 2.29
CA LEU A 146 15.26 14.99 1.37
C LEU A 146 14.37 13.79 1.00
N CYS A 147 13.33 13.52 1.80
CA CYS A 147 12.38 12.43 1.61
C CYS A 147 11.32 12.79 0.56
#